data_AF-A0A2N2MGR0-F1
#
_entry.id   AF-A0A2N2MGR0-F1
#
_cell.length_a   1.000
_cell.length_b   1.000
_cell.length_c   1.000
_cell.angle_alpha   90.00
_cell.angle_beta   90.00
_cell.angle_gamma   90.00
#
_symmetry.space_group_name_H-M   'P 1'
#
loop_
_entity.id
_entity.type
_entity.pdbx_description
1 polymer ?
#
loop_
_entity_poly.entity_id
_entity_poly.type
_entity_poly.pdbx_seq_one_letter_code
_entity_poly.pdbx_strand_id
1 'polypeptide(L)'
;MSLTILLVAGIAALVVIGAVALVFIRANNVNLTETGDEKPEWMRQTPPPETISATQADGEGFQVFDHDPGEELASPFAEQIEDILRARLQAHPELSHYDVDLGTAGDGSLEILVNGQKFSSVDDLPDDGLRQVFQEAIDSWNKN
;
A
#
# COMPACT_ATOMS: atom_id res chain seq x y z
N MET A 1 36.35 -47.04 20.56
CA MET A 1 35.90 -46.22 19.43
C MET A 1 34.43 -45.80 19.55
N SER A 2 33.52 -46.68 19.97
CA SER A 2 32.08 -46.36 20.05
C SER A 2 31.71 -45.35 21.14
N LEU A 3 32.35 -45.39 22.32
CA LEU A 3 32.05 -44.48 23.43
C LEU A 3 32.47 -43.02 23.15
N THR A 4 33.61 -42.83 22.50
CA THR A 4 34.13 -41.50 22.12
C THR A 4 33.25 -40.83 21.07
N ILE A 5 32.71 -41.60 20.12
CA ILE A 5 31.79 -41.08 19.09
C ILE A 5 30.46 -40.66 19.73
N LEU A 6 29.92 -41.47 20.66
CA LEU A 6 28.69 -41.13 21.39
C LEU A 6 28.86 -39.87 22.25
N LEU A 7 30.02 -39.69 22.89
CA LEU A 7 30.32 -38.49 23.67
C LEU A 7 30.39 -37.23 22.79
N VAL A 8 31.08 -37.30 21.65
CA VAL A 8 31.20 -36.16 20.73
C VAL A 8 29.83 -35.81 20.12
N ALA A 9 29.04 -36.81 19.72
CA ALA A 9 27.68 -36.60 19.21
C ALA A 9 26.75 -35.99 20.26
N GLY A 10 26.84 -36.44 21.53
CA GLY A 10 26.08 -35.87 22.64
C GLY A 10 26.42 -34.41 22.92
N ILE A 11 27.71 -34.05 22.89
CA ILE A 11 28.16 -32.67 23.07
C ILE A 11 27.65 -31.80 21.91
N ALA A 12 27.78 -32.26 20.67
CA ALA A 12 27.29 -31.52 19.50
C ALA A 12 25.78 -31.27 19.57
N ALA A 13 24.99 -32.26 19.98
CA ALA A 13 23.55 -32.11 20.15
C ALA A 13 23.20 -31.06 21.23
N LEU A 14 23.91 -31.07 22.36
CA LEU A 14 23.71 -30.08 23.43
C LEU A 14 24.06 -28.65 22.97
N VAL A 15 25.11 -28.48 22.17
CA VAL A 15 25.49 -27.19 21.61
C VAL A 15 24.39 -26.65 20.68
N VAL A 16 23.83 -27.49 19.81
CA VAL A 16 22.73 -27.10 18.90
C VAL A 16 21.48 -26.73 19.70
N ILE A 17 21.09 -27.54 20.69
CA ILE A 17 19.92 -27.27 21.53
C ILE A 17 20.12 -25.95 22.30
N GLY A 18 21.31 -25.72 22.85
CA GLY A 18 21.65 -24.48 23.54
C GLY A 18 21.58 -23.26 22.62
N ALA A 19 22.09 -23.37 21.38
CA ALA A 19 22.01 -22.30 20.39
C ALA A 19 20.57 -21.98 19.99
N VAL A 20 19.73 -22.99 19.76
CA VAL A 20 18.31 -22.81 19.46
C VAL A 20 17.58 -22.15 20.63
N ALA A 21 17.79 -22.63 21.86
CA ALA A 21 17.19 -22.03 23.05
C ALA A 21 17.60 -20.56 23.23
N LEU A 22 18.87 -20.23 22.95
CA LEU A 22 19.36 -18.85 22.98
C LEU A 22 18.63 -17.96 21.96
N VAL A 23 18.39 -18.45 20.75
CA VAL A 23 17.64 -17.73 19.72
C VAL A 23 16.20 -17.46 20.18
N PHE A 24 15.51 -18.45 20.73
CA PHE A 24 14.14 -18.27 21.24
C PHE A 24 14.07 -17.31 22.43
N ILE A 25 14.99 -17.42 23.40
CA ILE A 25 15.07 -16.50 24.55
C ILE A 25 15.33 -15.06 24.08
N ARG A 26 16.21 -14.89 23.10
CA ARG A 26 16.55 -13.56 22.55
C ARG A 26 15.42 -13.00 21.68
N ALA A 27 14.75 -13.84 20.90
CA ALA A 27 13.60 -13.44 20.09
C ALA A 27 12.42 -12.97 20.95
N ASN A 28 12.22 -13.57 22.13
CA ASN A 28 11.16 -13.17 23.05
C ASN A 28 11.41 -11.82 23.78
N ASN A 29 12.61 -11.26 23.65
CA ASN A 29 12.94 -9.90 24.14
C ASN A 29 12.78 -8.83 23.05
N VAL A 30 12.28 -9.18 21.87
CA VAL A 30 11.99 -8.21 20.82
C VAL A 30 10.54 -7.77 20.98
N ASN A 31 10.34 -6.53 21.40
CA ASN A 31 9.01 -5.93 21.49
C ASN A 31 8.56 -5.52 20.07
N LEU A 32 7.83 -6.40 19.39
CA LEU A 32 7.27 -6.13 18.05
C LEU A 32 6.04 -5.20 18.10
N THR A 33 5.55 -4.90 19.31
CA THR A 33 4.32 -4.14 19.56
C THR A 33 4.59 -3.08 20.63
N GLU A 34 5.80 -2.52 20.69
CA GLU A 34 6.10 -1.47 21.65
C GLU A 34 5.12 -0.32 21.39
N THR A 35 4.18 -0.14 22.33
CA THR A 35 3.19 0.92 22.34
C THR A 35 3.88 2.23 22.72
N GLY A 36 4.91 2.62 21.98
CA GLY A 36 5.21 4.03 21.88
C GLY A 36 3.99 4.66 21.23
N ASP A 37 3.35 5.61 21.91
CA ASP A 37 2.21 6.39 21.36
C ASP A 37 2.54 7.05 20.00
N GLU A 38 3.81 7.03 19.64
CA GLU A 38 4.35 7.56 18.41
C GLU A 38 4.66 6.45 17.39
N LYS A 39 3.75 6.29 16.42
CA LYS A 39 3.99 5.62 15.13
C LYS A 39 5.39 6.04 14.61
N PRO A 40 6.26 5.16 14.07
CA PRO A 40 7.55 5.59 13.52
C PRO A 40 7.36 6.57 12.34
N GLU A 41 8.31 7.46 12.09
CA GLU A 41 8.22 8.56 11.08
C GLU A 41 7.63 8.13 9.72
N TRP A 42 8.07 6.98 9.19
CA TRP A 42 7.58 6.45 7.92
C TRP A 42 6.11 6.02 7.95
N MET A 43 5.55 5.76 9.14
CA MET A 43 4.13 5.48 9.36
C MET A 43 3.31 6.72 9.74
N ARG A 44 3.96 7.86 10.08
CA ARG A 44 3.30 9.11 10.51
C ARG A 44 2.70 9.91 9.37
N GLN A 45 2.93 9.51 8.11
CA GLN A 45 2.23 10.12 7.00
C GLN A 45 0.74 9.80 7.14
N THR A 46 -0.02 10.82 7.50
CA THR A 46 -1.47 10.79 7.37
C THR A 46 -1.78 10.74 5.87
N PRO A 47 -2.64 9.82 5.41
CA PRO A 47 -3.11 9.85 4.03
C PRO A 47 -3.67 11.24 3.68
N PRO A 48 -3.72 11.58 2.39
CA PRO A 48 -4.37 12.80 1.95
C PRO A 48 -5.77 12.95 2.58
N PRO A 49 -6.21 14.18 2.90
CA PRO A 49 -7.54 14.41 3.46
C PRO A 49 -8.68 13.83 2.63
N GLU A 50 -8.50 13.76 1.30
CA GLU A 50 -9.42 13.12 0.37
C GLU A 50 -9.58 11.62 0.67
N THR A 51 -8.48 10.88 0.79
CA THR A 51 -8.50 9.46 1.19
C THR A 51 -9.15 9.26 2.56
N ILE A 52 -8.81 10.10 3.54
CA ILE A 52 -9.45 10.04 4.86
C ILE A 52 -10.98 10.20 4.77
N SER A 53 -11.45 11.04 3.83
CA SER A 53 -12.87 11.32 3.64
C SER A 53 -13.56 10.20 2.85
N ALA A 54 -12.91 9.63 1.83
CA ALA A 54 -13.39 8.51 1.03
C ALA A 54 -13.59 7.27 1.92
N THR A 55 -12.54 6.83 2.60
CA THR A 55 -12.60 5.69 3.54
C THR A 55 -13.67 5.86 4.63
N GLN A 56 -13.89 7.09 5.13
CA GLN A 56 -14.98 7.36 6.08
C GLN A 56 -16.38 7.26 5.44
N ALA A 57 -16.53 7.67 4.18
CA ALA A 57 -17.80 7.59 3.45
C ALA A 57 -18.20 6.14 3.20
N ASP A 58 -17.23 5.27 2.94
CA ASP A 58 -17.44 3.84 2.68
C ASP A 58 -17.59 3.02 3.98
N GLY A 59 -17.38 3.66 5.13
CA GLY A 59 -17.50 3.03 6.44
C GLY A 59 -16.33 2.09 6.77
N GLU A 60 -15.25 2.23 6.01
CA GLU A 60 -14.00 1.49 6.14
C GLU A 60 -13.14 2.06 7.30
N GLY A 61 -12.31 1.21 7.91
CA GLY A 61 -11.27 1.67 8.81
C GLY A 61 -10.11 2.30 8.02
N PHE A 62 -9.22 3.07 8.66
CA PHE A 62 -8.01 3.60 8.00
C PHE A 62 -7.10 2.46 7.51
N GLN A 63 -7.34 1.98 6.30
CA GLN A 63 -6.57 0.94 5.63
C GLN A 63 -5.69 1.59 4.56
N VAL A 64 -4.52 0.98 4.32
CA VAL A 64 -3.59 1.43 3.28
C VAL A 64 -3.93 0.76 1.94
N PHE A 65 -4.66 -0.34 2.00
CA PHE A 65 -5.19 -1.03 0.84
C PHE A 65 -6.69 -0.79 0.88
N ASP A 66 -7.14 0.06 -0.04
CA ASP A 66 -8.54 0.18 -0.41
C ASP A 66 -8.70 -0.63 -1.70
N HIS A 67 -9.75 -1.44 -1.81
CA HIS A 67 -10.02 -2.19 -3.03
C HIS A 67 -11.49 -2.58 -3.03
N ASP A 68 -12.29 -1.86 -3.83
CA ASP A 68 -13.70 -2.16 -3.94
C ASP A 68 -13.97 -3.30 -4.95
N PRO A 69 -15.02 -4.10 -4.71
CA PRO A 69 -15.42 -5.14 -5.65
C PRO A 69 -15.78 -4.56 -7.03
N GLY A 70 -14.90 -4.79 -8.00
CA GLY A 70 -15.08 -4.36 -9.39
C GLY A 70 -14.00 -3.40 -9.90
N GLU A 71 -13.11 -2.95 -9.02
CA GLU A 71 -11.98 -2.07 -9.36
C GLU A 71 -10.77 -2.85 -9.89
N GLU A 72 -9.88 -2.14 -10.58
CA GLU A 72 -8.58 -2.67 -10.95
C GLU A 72 -7.71 -2.93 -9.71
N LEU A 73 -6.76 -3.85 -9.86
CA LEU A 73 -5.79 -4.05 -8.79
C LEU A 73 -4.85 -2.84 -8.77
N ALA A 74 -5.01 -1.98 -7.77
CA ALA A 74 -4.15 -0.85 -7.56
C ALA A 74 -3.23 -1.02 -6.35
N SER A 75 -2.12 -0.32 -6.41
CA SER A 75 -1.23 -0.13 -5.28
C SER A 75 -1.76 1.02 -4.41
N PRO A 76 -1.37 1.07 -3.12
CA PRO A 76 -1.85 2.11 -2.20
C PRO A 76 -1.71 3.56 -2.67
N PHE A 77 -0.75 3.87 -3.55
CA PHE A 77 -0.59 5.23 -4.07
C PHE A 77 -1.56 5.51 -5.23
N ALA A 78 -1.91 4.49 -6.03
CA ALA A 78 -2.87 4.62 -7.12
C ALA A 78 -4.27 4.87 -6.54
N GLU A 79 -4.66 4.11 -5.50
CA GLU A 79 -5.89 4.32 -4.73
C GLU A 79 -5.99 5.77 -4.18
N GLN A 80 -4.92 6.26 -3.56
CA GLN A 80 -4.92 7.65 -3.04
C GLN A 80 -5.05 8.70 -4.13
N ILE A 81 -4.42 8.49 -5.30
CA ILE A 81 -4.58 9.40 -6.45
C ILE A 81 -6.02 9.31 -6.96
N GLU A 82 -6.63 8.13 -6.94
CA GLU A 82 -8.01 7.92 -7.34
C GLU A 82 -8.99 8.65 -6.42
N ASP A 83 -8.82 8.60 -5.10
CA ASP A 83 -9.66 9.35 -4.15
C ASP A 83 -9.63 10.85 -4.44
N ILE A 84 -8.41 11.36 -4.62
CA ILE A 84 -8.12 12.75 -4.96
C ILE A 84 -8.79 13.13 -6.28
N LEU A 85 -8.75 12.23 -7.26
CA LEU A 85 -9.36 12.39 -8.58
C LEU A 85 -10.90 12.36 -8.50
N ARG A 86 -11.49 11.37 -7.83
CA ARG A 86 -12.94 11.24 -7.63
C ARG A 86 -13.50 12.47 -6.94
N ALA A 87 -12.83 12.96 -5.89
CA ALA A 87 -13.21 14.19 -5.19
C ALA A 87 -13.22 15.42 -6.13
N ARG A 88 -12.26 15.51 -7.06
CA ARG A 88 -12.21 16.60 -8.05
C ARG A 88 -13.28 16.44 -9.13
N LEU A 89 -13.48 15.24 -9.66
CA LEU A 89 -14.50 14.97 -10.67
C LEU A 89 -15.91 15.35 -10.20
N GLN A 90 -16.21 15.24 -8.91
CA GLN A 90 -17.47 15.73 -8.33
C GLN A 90 -17.68 17.25 -8.51
N ALA A 91 -16.60 18.04 -8.61
CA ALA A 91 -16.64 19.48 -8.87
C ALA A 91 -16.77 19.82 -10.37
N HIS A 92 -16.68 18.82 -11.26
CA HIS A 92 -16.72 18.96 -12.72
C HIS A 92 -17.89 18.15 -13.33
N PRO A 93 -19.14 18.63 -13.23
CA PRO A 93 -20.31 17.94 -13.77
C PRO A 93 -20.21 17.64 -15.28
N GLU A 94 -19.45 18.42 -16.03
CA GLU A 94 -19.17 18.21 -17.44
C GLU A 94 -18.32 16.96 -17.74
N LEU A 95 -17.65 16.39 -16.73
CA LEU A 95 -16.86 15.16 -16.83
C LEU A 95 -17.57 13.94 -16.27
N SER A 96 -18.81 14.08 -15.76
CA SER A 96 -19.52 12.99 -15.06
C SER A 96 -19.90 11.80 -15.95
N HIS A 97 -19.73 11.91 -17.27
CA HIS A 97 -19.95 10.81 -18.22
C HIS A 97 -18.72 9.90 -18.36
N TYR A 98 -17.59 10.25 -17.76
CA TYR A 98 -16.42 9.39 -17.69
C TYR A 98 -16.52 8.47 -16.49
N ASP A 99 -16.47 7.17 -16.76
CA ASP A 99 -16.18 6.13 -15.77
C ASP A 99 -14.67 5.98 -15.69
N VAL A 100 -14.08 6.22 -14.51
CA VAL A 100 -12.62 6.30 -14.34
C VAL A 100 -12.19 5.47 -13.15
N ASP A 101 -11.12 4.70 -13.36
CA ASP A 101 -10.51 3.79 -12.39
C ASP A 101 -8.99 3.79 -12.58
N LEU A 102 -8.21 3.55 -11.52
CA LEU A 102 -6.77 3.49 -11.54
C LEU A 102 -6.26 2.12 -11.12
N GLY A 103 -5.38 1.56 -11.95
CA GLY A 103 -4.69 0.32 -11.68
C GLY A 103 -3.19 0.51 -11.49
N THR A 104 -2.50 -0.58 -11.16
CA THR A 104 -1.03 -0.64 -11.17
C THR A 104 -0.56 -1.73 -12.12
N ALA A 105 0.23 -1.34 -13.13
CA ALA A 105 0.81 -2.24 -14.11
C ALA A 105 1.77 -3.25 -13.47
N GLY A 106 2.09 -4.31 -14.21
CA GLY A 106 3.05 -5.34 -13.77
C GLY A 106 4.49 -4.84 -13.57
N ASP A 107 4.84 -3.67 -14.11
CA ASP A 107 6.12 -2.98 -13.85
C ASP A 107 6.04 -1.95 -12.71
N GLY A 108 4.87 -1.79 -12.09
CA GLY A 108 4.60 -0.86 -11.01
C GLY A 108 4.20 0.55 -11.46
N SER A 109 4.04 0.81 -12.76
CA SER A 109 3.52 2.10 -13.24
C SER A 109 2.02 2.26 -12.98
N LEU A 110 1.54 3.50 -12.98
CA LEU A 110 0.11 3.80 -12.96
C LEU A 110 -0.53 3.32 -14.28
N GLU A 111 -1.69 2.67 -14.20
CA GLU A 111 -2.55 2.39 -15.35
C GLU A 111 -3.86 3.16 -15.18
N ILE A 112 -4.32 3.81 -16.23
CA ILE A 112 -5.52 4.63 -16.19
C ILE A 112 -6.60 3.94 -17.02
N LEU A 113 -7.77 3.67 -16.45
CA LEU A 113 -8.93 3.19 -17.18
C LEU A 113 -9.95 4.31 -17.31
N VAL A 114 -10.40 4.57 -18.54
CA VAL A 114 -11.48 5.52 -18.82
C VAL A 114 -12.49 4.85 -19.74
N ASN A 115 -13.74 4.71 -19.28
CA ASN A 115 -14.83 4.02 -20.00
C ASN A 115 -14.43 2.61 -20.48
N GLY A 116 -13.67 1.88 -19.67
CA GLY A 116 -13.15 0.54 -19.99
C GLY A 116 -11.97 0.52 -20.97
N GLN A 117 -11.46 1.69 -21.40
CA GLN A 117 -10.24 1.77 -22.20
C GLN A 117 -9.04 2.10 -21.30
N LYS A 118 -7.97 1.31 -21.43
CA LYS A 118 -6.73 1.46 -20.68
C LYS A 118 -5.74 2.39 -21.38
N PHE A 119 -5.12 3.26 -20.60
CA PHE A 119 -4.10 4.24 -20.98
C PHE A 119 -2.90 4.13 -20.03
N SER A 120 -1.69 4.25 -20.58
CA SER A 120 -0.44 4.21 -19.81
C SER A 120 0.03 5.58 -19.34
N SER A 121 -0.57 6.66 -19.84
CA SER A 121 -0.20 8.03 -19.51
C SER A 121 -1.42 8.94 -19.50
N VAL A 122 -1.37 9.96 -18.63
CA VAL A 122 -2.33 11.07 -18.61
C VAL A 122 -2.34 11.81 -19.95
N ASP A 123 -1.18 11.94 -20.60
CA ASP A 123 -1.07 12.60 -21.91
C ASP A 123 -1.86 11.90 -23.02
N ASP A 124 -2.12 10.59 -22.88
CA ASP A 124 -2.85 9.79 -23.86
C ASP A 124 -4.38 9.93 -23.73
N LEU A 125 -4.86 10.62 -22.70
CA LEU A 125 -6.29 10.79 -22.46
C LEU A 125 -6.97 11.64 -23.55
N PRO A 126 -8.18 11.27 -23.99
CA PRO A 126 -8.82 11.88 -25.16
C PRO A 126 -9.45 13.25 -24.92
N ASP A 127 -9.65 13.63 -23.66
CA ASP A 127 -10.31 14.88 -23.25
C ASP A 127 -9.33 15.75 -22.45
N ASP A 128 -9.18 17.01 -22.87
CA ASP A 128 -8.23 17.94 -22.25
C ASP A 128 -8.63 18.33 -20.82
N GLY A 129 -9.94 18.41 -20.53
CA GLY A 129 -10.45 18.67 -19.19
C GLY A 129 -10.14 17.50 -18.26
N LEU A 130 -10.39 16.27 -18.72
CA LEU A 130 -10.04 15.06 -17.98
C LEU A 130 -8.53 14.98 -17.72
N ARG A 131 -7.71 15.28 -18.73
CA ARG A 131 -6.24 15.33 -18.59
C ARG A 131 -5.81 16.33 -17.51
N GLN A 132 -6.40 17.52 -17.50
CA GLN A 132 -6.10 18.54 -16.51
C GLN A 132 -6.44 18.08 -15.09
N VAL A 133 -7.64 17.52 -14.88
CA VAL A 133 -8.05 17.06 -13.55
C VAL A 133 -7.14 15.93 -13.03
N PHE A 134 -6.73 15.02 -13.91
CA PHE A 134 -5.74 13.98 -13.58
C PHE A 134 -4.40 14.58 -13.14
N GLN A 135 -3.88 15.54 -13.90
CA GLN A 135 -2.61 16.18 -13.56
C GLN A 135 -2.69 16.90 -12.20
N GLU A 136 -3.81 17.59 -11.95
CA GLU A 136 -4.04 18.26 -10.67
C GLU A 136 -4.14 17.28 -9.50
N ALA A 137 -4.70 16.08 -9.73
CA ALA A 137 -4.77 15.03 -8.72
C ALA A 137 -3.36 14.50 -8.38
N ILE A 138 -2.58 14.14 -9.39
CA ILE A 138 -1.19 13.66 -9.23
C ILE A 138 -0.33 14.75 -8.56
N ASP A 139 -0.46 16.00 -8.98
CA ASP A 139 0.28 17.12 -8.40
C ASP A 139 -0.10 17.38 -6.94
N SER A 140 -1.35 17.12 -6.55
CA SER A 140 -1.80 17.24 -5.17
C SER A 140 -1.22 16.13 -4.31
N TRP A 141 -1.25 14.89 -4.80
CA TRP A 141 -0.65 13.76 -4.11
C TRP A 141 0.86 13.97 -3.88
N ASN A 142 1.60 14.41 -4.90
CA ASN A 142 3.04 14.68 -4.80
C ASN A 142 3.44 15.81 -3.83
N LYS A 143 2.50 16.68 -3.44
CA LYS A 143 2.76 17.81 -2.53
C LYS A 143 2.51 17.46 -1.06
N ASN A 144 1.84 16.34 -0.80
CA ASN A 144 1.54 15.83 0.54
C ASN A 144 2.61 14.83 0.98
#